data_AF-A0AAW0LAC6-F1
#
_entry.id   AF-A0AAW0LAC6-F1
#
_cell.length_a   1.000
_cell.length_b   1.000
_cell.length_c   1.000
_cell.angle_alpha   90.00
_cell.angle_beta   90.00
_cell.angle_gamma   90.00
#
_symmetry.space_group_name_H-M   'P 1'
#
loop_
_entity.id
_entity.type
_entity.pdbx_description
1 polymer ?
#
loop_
_entity_poly.entity_id
_entity_poly.type
_entity_poly.pdbx_seq_one_letter_code
_entity_poly.pdbx_strand_id
1 'polypeptide(L)'
;MWDSETNERITSELACQIPAIVVSVHYRLAPENRLPAQYHDGVDAILWVREQALNPNGEQWIKDYGDISRCYLYGHGSGGNISFFAALEATRMELEPLKIVGNIMNQPLFGGIVRTHSELQNFTDPLHPLCVQDLVWELSLPIGENRDHWYCNPIVEGPHTSAISKLGKCLVIGFGGDFLIDRQQEFIALLMRHEVQIEALFHDYGFHAIDLADPKWANAIVEPKKANPIACNGDLVVSKDHTLNDEKKTRVRIYMPTIKSPPNRATRFPIIISYPFSNWYCSLWESEINYILTSKLVCQVPAIVVSVDYRVAPENRLPAQYHDGVDAILWVREQTLNPNGEQWIKDYGDISRCYLYGHGSGGNIAFFAALEATGMELEPLKIVGNIMNQPLFGGIVRTTSELQNSTDPLLPLCAQDLVWEFCLPKGENRDHWYCNPIMEGPHTSAISKLGRCLVIGFCGDFMFDRQQEFIKLLMRHGVQIEALFHDFGFHSIDLVDMGWANAIMESIEDFIAGDEKKP
;
A
#
# COMPACT_ATOMS: atom_id res chain seq x y z
N MET A 1 2.14 9.09 -3.33
CA MET A 1 1.06 8.17 -3.71
C MET A 1 0.30 8.65 -4.94
N TRP A 2 0.03 9.94 -5.11
CA TRP A 2 -0.63 10.47 -6.32
C TRP A 2 0.37 11.22 -7.19
N ASP A 3 0.52 10.79 -8.44
CA ASP A 3 1.40 11.40 -9.43
C ASP A 3 0.83 12.71 -9.99
N SER A 4 1.62 13.41 -10.80
CA SER A 4 1.17 14.62 -11.50
C SER A 4 -0.04 14.37 -12.41
N GLU A 5 -0.18 13.16 -12.94
CA GLU A 5 -1.26 12.79 -13.88
C GLU A 5 -2.61 12.70 -13.18
N THR A 6 -2.67 12.18 -11.96
CA THR A 6 -3.90 12.12 -11.15
C THR A 6 -4.39 13.52 -10.81
N ASN A 7 -3.49 14.41 -10.39
CA ASN A 7 -3.85 15.80 -10.07
C ASN A 7 -4.28 16.58 -11.32
N GLU A 8 -3.61 16.36 -12.46
CA GLU A 8 -3.97 16.95 -13.75
C GLU A 8 -5.37 16.51 -14.20
N ARG A 9 -5.72 15.22 -14.04
CA ARG A 9 -7.05 14.71 -14.36
C ARG A 9 -8.13 15.42 -13.56
N ILE A 10 -7.98 15.52 -12.25
CA ILE A 10 -9.00 16.12 -11.36
C ILE A 10 -9.16 17.61 -11.64
N THR A 11 -8.06 18.33 -11.78
CA THR A 11 -8.11 19.76 -12.09
C THR A 11 -8.71 20.02 -13.47
N SER A 12 -8.43 19.16 -14.45
CA SER A 12 -9.06 19.19 -15.77
C SER A 12 -10.56 18.88 -15.71
N GLU A 13 -10.97 17.86 -14.96
CA GLU A 13 -12.38 17.52 -14.76
C GLU A 13 -13.14 18.64 -14.06
N LEU A 14 -12.54 19.25 -13.04
CA LEU A 14 -13.11 20.40 -12.33
C LEU A 14 -13.30 21.58 -13.28
N ALA A 15 -12.30 21.90 -14.11
CA ALA A 15 -12.40 22.97 -15.11
C ALA A 15 -13.41 22.68 -16.22
N CYS A 16 -13.64 21.40 -16.55
CA CYS A 16 -14.64 20.99 -17.54
C CYS A 16 -16.07 21.04 -17.00
N GLN A 17 -16.27 20.61 -15.74
CA GLN A 17 -17.59 20.47 -15.14
C GLN A 17 -18.09 21.76 -14.48
N ILE A 18 -17.17 22.58 -13.99
CA ILE A 18 -17.46 23.86 -13.36
C ILE A 18 -16.92 24.96 -14.27
N PRO A 19 -17.72 25.97 -14.65
CA PRO A 19 -17.26 27.10 -15.45
C PRO A 19 -16.36 28.02 -14.61
N ALA A 20 -15.15 27.56 -14.30
CA ALA A 20 -14.17 28.23 -13.46
C ALA A 20 -12.76 28.05 -14.03
N ILE A 21 -11.92 29.06 -13.82
CA ILE A 21 -10.48 28.94 -14.01
C ILE A 21 -9.93 28.18 -12.81
N VAL A 22 -9.24 27.08 -13.05
CA VAL A 22 -8.60 26.28 -12.01
C VAL A 22 -7.11 26.63 -11.96
N VAL A 23 -6.66 27.14 -10.82
CA VAL A 23 -5.23 27.38 -10.54
C VAL A 23 -4.74 26.23 -9.67
N SER A 24 -4.01 25.29 -10.28
CA SER A 24 -3.39 24.18 -9.55
C SER A 24 -2.11 24.67 -8.85
N VAL A 25 -2.03 24.45 -7.54
CA VAL A 25 -0.95 25.00 -6.70
C VAL A 25 0.03 23.90 -6.34
N HIS A 26 1.28 24.04 -6.76
CA HIS A 26 2.39 23.27 -6.21
C HIS A 26 2.86 23.89 -4.90
N TYR A 27 3.10 23.07 -3.88
CA TYR A 27 3.53 23.51 -2.55
C TYR A 27 4.70 22.64 -2.05
N ARG A 28 5.45 23.18 -1.09
CA ARG A 28 6.60 22.51 -0.48
C ARG A 28 6.16 21.29 0.32
N LEU A 29 6.91 20.19 0.23
CA LEU A 29 6.58 18.96 0.94
C LEU A 29 7.34 18.84 2.27
N ALA A 30 6.71 18.15 3.22
CA ALA A 30 7.34 17.67 4.44
C ALA A 30 8.06 16.33 4.13
N PRO A 31 9.15 15.99 4.85
CA PRO A 31 9.69 16.70 6.02
C PRO A 31 10.64 17.86 5.72
N GLU A 32 11.06 18.07 4.47
CA GLU A 32 12.03 19.09 4.08
C GLU A 32 11.55 20.50 4.46
N ASN A 33 10.23 20.71 4.39
CA ASN A 33 9.57 21.96 4.78
C ASN A 33 8.39 21.61 5.68
N ARG A 34 8.57 21.72 7.01
CA ARG A 34 7.50 21.51 7.99
C ARG A 34 6.48 22.65 7.97
N LEU A 35 5.28 22.38 8.49
CA LEU A 35 4.24 23.37 8.71
C LEU A 35 4.81 24.54 9.55
N PRO A 36 4.47 25.80 9.22
CA PRO A 36 3.41 26.23 8.30
C PRO A 36 3.80 26.44 6.83
N ALA A 37 4.93 25.92 6.34
CA ALA A 37 5.41 26.19 4.97
C ALA A 37 4.34 25.98 3.88
N GLN A 38 3.61 24.86 3.95
CA GLN A 38 2.52 24.53 3.03
C GLN A 38 1.36 25.53 3.10
N TYR A 39 1.04 26.01 4.30
CA TYR A 39 -0.03 26.98 4.51
C TYR A 39 0.37 28.34 3.95
N HIS A 40 1.63 28.72 4.09
CA HIS A 40 2.19 29.90 3.43
C HIS A 40 2.15 29.77 1.91
N ASP A 41 2.48 28.60 1.35
CA ASP A 41 2.41 28.39 -0.10
C ASP A 41 0.97 28.55 -0.63
N GLY A 42 -0.03 28.11 0.14
CA GLY A 42 -1.45 28.36 -0.17
C GLY A 42 -1.82 29.85 -0.14
N VAL A 43 -1.26 30.62 0.80
CA VAL A 43 -1.42 32.08 0.87
C VAL A 43 -0.70 32.78 -0.29
N ASP A 44 0.51 32.37 -0.61
CA ASP A 44 1.29 32.91 -1.72
C ASP A 44 0.55 32.72 -3.06
N ALA A 45 -0.14 31.60 -3.24
CA ALA A 45 -1.00 31.38 -4.42
C ALA A 45 -2.18 32.37 -4.48
N ILE A 46 -2.83 32.67 -3.35
CA ILE A 46 -3.91 33.66 -3.28
C ILE A 46 -3.39 35.04 -3.69
N LEU A 47 -2.24 35.45 -3.14
CA LEU A 47 -1.60 36.72 -3.46
C LEU A 47 -1.17 36.78 -4.92
N TRP A 48 -0.62 35.69 -5.44
CA TRP A 48 -0.23 35.59 -6.85
C TRP A 48 -1.43 35.78 -7.79
N VAL A 49 -2.57 35.13 -7.53
CA VAL A 49 -3.80 35.32 -8.34
C VAL A 49 -4.24 36.78 -8.34
N ARG A 50 -4.22 37.43 -7.17
CA ARG A 50 -4.53 38.86 -7.04
C ARG A 50 -3.57 39.71 -7.88
N GLU A 51 -2.27 39.44 -7.79
CA GLU A 51 -1.24 40.15 -8.54
C GLU A 51 -1.41 39.97 -10.05
N GLN A 52 -1.68 38.74 -10.52
CA GLN A 52 -1.92 38.48 -11.94
C GLN A 52 -3.13 39.25 -12.47
N ALA A 53 -4.21 39.29 -11.70
CA ALA A 53 -5.42 40.03 -12.09
C ALA A 53 -5.21 41.55 -12.15
N LEU A 54 -4.36 42.10 -11.27
CA LEU A 54 -4.08 43.53 -11.19
C LEU A 54 -2.98 44.01 -12.15
N ASN A 55 -2.07 43.11 -12.54
CA ASN A 55 -0.94 43.45 -13.38
C ASN A 55 -1.38 43.59 -14.86
N PRO A 56 -1.10 44.74 -15.53
CA PRO A 56 -1.37 44.88 -16.96
C PRO A 56 -0.73 43.79 -17.83
N ASN A 57 0.39 43.21 -17.39
CA ASN A 57 1.08 42.11 -18.04
C ASN A 57 0.94 40.77 -17.28
N GLY A 58 -0.07 40.64 -16.41
CA GLY A 58 -0.35 39.40 -15.68
C GLY A 58 -0.91 38.30 -16.58
N GLU A 59 -1.08 37.11 -16.00
CA GLU A 59 -1.60 35.92 -16.68
C GLU A 59 -2.94 36.24 -17.41
N GLN A 60 -2.99 35.86 -18.68
CA GLN A 60 -4.02 36.32 -19.62
C GLN A 60 -5.38 35.66 -19.34
N TRP A 61 -5.43 34.39 -18.95
CA TRP A 61 -6.71 33.73 -18.66
C TRP A 61 -7.37 34.32 -17.42
N ILE A 62 -6.61 34.59 -16.36
CA ILE A 62 -7.11 35.24 -15.14
C ILE A 62 -7.68 36.63 -15.47
N LYS A 63 -7.03 37.38 -16.36
CA LYS A 63 -7.48 38.73 -16.73
C LYS A 63 -8.68 38.75 -17.67
N ASP A 64 -8.70 37.87 -18.66
CA ASP A 64 -9.71 37.88 -19.72
C ASP A 64 -10.99 37.14 -19.31
N TYR A 65 -10.85 36.10 -18.48
CA TYR A 65 -11.93 35.18 -18.14
C TYR A 65 -12.16 35.02 -16.63
N GLY A 66 -11.24 35.50 -15.79
CA GLY A 66 -11.32 35.34 -14.34
C GLY A 66 -12.27 36.35 -13.68
N ASP A 67 -13.17 35.85 -12.82
CA ASP A 67 -13.97 36.70 -11.94
C ASP A 67 -13.34 36.74 -10.54
N ILE A 68 -12.47 37.73 -10.31
CA ILE A 68 -11.80 37.91 -9.02
C ILE A 68 -12.76 38.30 -7.88
N SER A 69 -14.01 38.66 -8.18
CA SER A 69 -15.02 38.86 -7.13
C SER A 69 -15.60 37.55 -6.60
N ARG A 70 -15.25 36.41 -7.21
CA ARG A 70 -15.76 35.06 -6.91
C ARG A 70 -14.65 34.00 -6.93
N CYS A 71 -13.67 34.14 -6.06
CA CYS A 71 -12.62 33.14 -5.87
C CYS A 71 -13.02 32.09 -4.83
N TYR A 72 -12.77 30.81 -5.12
CA TYR A 72 -13.00 29.69 -4.21
C TYR A 72 -11.66 28.98 -3.95
N LEU A 73 -11.43 28.57 -2.71
CA LEU A 73 -10.33 27.66 -2.39
C LEU A 73 -10.86 26.23 -2.37
N TYR A 74 -10.08 25.28 -2.89
CA TYR A 74 -10.40 23.86 -2.92
C TYR A 74 -9.18 23.05 -2.51
N GLY A 75 -9.40 22.01 -1.71
CA GLY A 75 -8.37 21.03 -1.42
C GLY A 75 -8.92 19.68 -1.01
N HIS A 76 -8.19 18.63 -1.39
CA HIS A 76 -8.45 17.23 -1.03
C HIS A 76 -7.44 16.75 0.03
N GLY A 77 -7.89 16.03 1.06
CA GLY A 77 -6.98 15.42 2.03
C GLY A 77 -6.17 16.47 2.79
N SER A 78 -4.85 16.38 2.70
CA SER A 78 -3.92 17.40 3.23
C SER A 78 -4.10 18.77 2.56
N GLY A 79 -4.50 18.80 1.28
CA GLY A 79 -4.89 20.01 0.57
C GLY A 79 -6.12 20.67 1.20
N GLY A 80 -7.05 19.90 1.77
CA GLY A 80 -8.19 20.44 2.54
C GLY A 80 -7.71 21.23 3.76
N ASN A 81 -6.70 20.71 4.47
CA ASN A 81 -6.09 21.41 5.60
C ASN A 81 -5.40 22.71 5.13
N ILE A 82 -4.64 22.65 4.03
CA ILE A 82 -3.97 23.83 3.45
C ILE A 82 -5.00 24.90 3.06
N SER A 83 -6.07 24.50 2.37
CA SER A 83 -7.18 25.37 1.97
C SER A 83 -7.84 26.04 3.18
N PHE A 84 -8.04 25.31 4.28
CA PHE A 84 -8.56 25.85 5.54
C PHE A 84 -7.65 26.94 6.13
N PHE A 85 -6.36 26.67 6.31
CA PHE A 85 -5.44 27.64 6.90
C PHE A 85 -5.15 28.82 6.00
N ALA A 86 -5.07 28.62 4.68
CA ALA A 86 -4.94 29.72 3.71
C ALA A 86 -6.17 30.64 3.74
N ALA A 87 -7.38 30.07 3.84
CA ALA A 87 -8.61 30.86 4.00
C ALA A 87 -8.60 31.67 5.29
N LEU A 88 -8.16 31.08 6.41
CA LEU A 88 -8.05 31.77 7.69
C LEU A 88 -7.10 32.97 7.62
N GLU A 89 -5.92 32.79 7.02
CA GLU A 89 -4.97 33.89 6.86
C GLU A 89 -5.48 34.97 5.92
N ALA A 90 -6.16 34.59 4.84
CA ALA A 90 -6.79 35.54 3.93
C ALA A 90 -7.80 36.46 4.64
N THR A 91 -8.50 36.00 5.70
CA THR A 91 -9.41 36.87 6.48
C THR A 91 -8.71 38.02 7.20
N ARG A 92 -7.38 37.96 7.32
CA ARG A 92 -6.53 38.96 7.97
C ARG A 92 -5.82 39.89 6.98
N MET A 93 -6.04 39.69 5.67
CA MET A 93 -5.33 40.38 4.59
C MET A 93 -6.21 41.37 3.84
N GLU A 94 -5.60 42.39 3.26
CA GLU A 94 -6.25 43.29 2.31
C GLU A 94 -6.17 42.72 0.89
N LEU A 95 -7.19 41.94 0.50
CA LEU A 95 -7.22 41.25 -0.79
C LEU A 95 -7.92 42.02 -1.92
N GLU A 96 -8.64 43.10 -1.62
CA GLU A 96 -9.40 43.85 -2.64
C GLU A 96 -8.51 44.19 -3.86
N PRO A 97 -9.01 43.97 -5.10
CA PRO A 97 -10.38 43.56 -5.45
C PRO A 97 -10.67 42.04 -5.43
N LEU A 98 -9.71 41.18 -5.08
CA LEU A 98 -9.91 39.73 -4.98
C LEU A 98 -10.77 39.39 -3.76
N LYS A 99 -11.83 38.59 -3.97
CA LYS A 99 -12.74 38.12 -2.91
C LYS A 99 -12.79 36.60 -2.86
N ILE A 100 -12.41 36.05 -1.72
CA ILE A 100 -12.58 34.63 -1.41
C ILE A 100 -14.01 34.44 -0.88
N VAL A 101 -14.87 33.87 -1.70
CA VAL A 101 -16.30 33.70 -1.40
C VAL A 101 -16.63 32.36 -0.76
N GLY A 102 -15.75 31.36 -0.92
CA GLY A 102 -15.91 30.09 -0.24
C GLY A 102 -14.69 29.20 -0.22
N ASN A 103 -14.76 28.16 0.61
CA ASN A 103 -13.70 27.18 0.84
C ASN A 103 -14.29 25.76 0.82
N ILE A 104 -13.74 24.91 -0.05
CA ILE A 104 -14.18 23.53 -0.25
C ILE A 104 -13.09 22.60 0.27
N MET A 105 -13.42 21.83 1.30
CA MET A 105 -12.52 20.88 1.95
C MET A 105 -13.06 19.47 1.71
N ASN A 106 -12.44 18.77 0.78
CA ASN A 106 -12.79 17.39 0.46
C ASN A 106 -11.93 16.45 1.33
N GLN A 107 -12.58 15.69 2.21
CA GLN A 107 -11.94 14.75 3.15
C GLN A 107 -10.73 15.35 3.89
N PRO A 108 -10.87 16.50 4.60
CA PRO A 108 -9.74 17.13 5.26
C PRO A 108 -9.06 16.18 6.25
N LEU A 109 -7.74 16.16 6.21
CA LEU A 109 -6.91 15.18 6.90
C LEU A 109 -6.58 15.62 8.34
N PHE A 110 -7.51 16.21 9.09
CA PHE A 110 -7.25 16.65 10.47
C PHE A 110 -7.03 15.46 11.42
N GLY A 111 -6.28 15.68 12.49
CA GLY A 111 -5.93 14.64 13.46
C GLY A 111 -6.03 15.12 14.91
N GLY A 112 -5.51 14.29 15.83
CA GLY A 112 -5.46 14.57 17.27
C GLY A 112 -4.79 13.43 18.02
N ILE A 113 -4.27 13.69 19.23
CA ILE A 113 -3.62 12.62 20.03
C ILE A 113 -4.63 11.53 20.38
N VAL A 114 -5.80 11.92 20.88
CA VAL A 114 -6.88 10.99 21.26
C VAL A 114 -7.58 10.50 20.00
N ARG A 115 -7.42 9.23 19.66
CA ARG A 115 -8.03 8.61 18.46
C ARG A 115 -9.56 8.57 18.56
N THR A 116 -10.23 8.84 17.45
CA THR A 116 -11.68 8.67 17.30
C THR A 116 -12.06 7.19 17.13
N HIS A 117 -13.36 6.91 17.05
CA HIS A 117 -13.85 5.54 16.84
C HIS A 117 -13.45 5.02 15.45
N SER A 118 -13.67 5.82 14.41
CA SER A 118 -13.30 5.54 13.02
C SER A 118 -11.80 5.31 12.82
N GLU A 119 -10.95 6.10 13.47
CA GLU A 119 -9.49 5.92 13.45
C GLU A 119 -9.10 4.54 14.00
N LEU A 120 -9.73 4.11 15.10
CA LEU A 120 -9.46 2.81 15.73
C LEU A 120 -10.10 1.63 14.99
N GLN A 121 -11.26 1.84 14.38
CA GLN A 121 -11.97 0.81 13.63
C GLN A 121 -11.23 0.47 12.33
N ASN A 122 -10.76 1.50 11.62
CA ASN A 122 -10.08 1.36 10.33
C ASN A 122 -8.56 1.50 10.47
N PHE A 123 -8.00 0.94 11.56
CA PHE A 123 -6.61 1.19 11.90
C PHE A 123 -5.59 0.62 10.90
N THR A 124 -6.03 -0.34 10.10
CA THR A 124 -5.29 -1.01 9.01
C THR A 124 -5.66 -0.47 7.63
N ASP A 125 -6.23 0.74 7.54
CA ASP A 125 -6.60 1.38 6.27
C ASP A 125 -5.50 1.18 5.20
N PRO A 126 -5.85 0.75 3.98
CA PRO A 126 -4.87 0.35 2.98
C PRO A 126 -4.08 1.54 2.40
N LEU A 127 -4.59 2.76 2.51
CA LEU A 127 -3.90 3.98 2.04
C LEU A 127 -3.16 4.66 3.18
N HIS A 128 -3.79 4.84 4.34
CA HIS A 128 -3.20 5.54 5.49
C HIS A 128 -3.50 4.80 6.80
N PRO A 129 -2.80 3.70 7.11
CA PRO A 129 -2.96 3.03 8.40
C PRO A 129 -2.48 3.94 9.55
N LEU A 130 -2.93 3.67 10.78
CA LEU A 130 -2.73 4.58 11.92
C LEU A 130 -1.27 4.99 12.14
N CYS A 131 -0.35 4.04 11.98
CA CYS A 131 1.08 4.25 12.16
C CYS A 131 1.67 5.18 11.09
N VAL A 132 1.16 5.13 9.85
CA VAL A 132 1.53 6.05 8.77
C VAL A 132 0.94 7.43 9.04
N GLN A 133 -0.30 7.52 9.55
CA GLN A 133 -0.88 8.81 9.93
C GLN A 133 -0.07 9.51 11.04
N ASP A 134 0.37 8.75 12.05
CA ASP A 134 1.24 9.25 13.12
C ASP A 134 2.52 9.84 12.53
N LEU A 135 3.18 9.09 11.64
CA LEU A 135 4.40 9.56 10.99
C LEU A 135 4.14 10.81 10.13
N VAL A 136 3.11 10.81 9.27
CA VAL A 136 2.82 11.94 8.39
C VAL A 136 2.68 13.22 9.21
N TRP A 137 2.02 13.14 10.37
CA TRP A 137 1.92 14.28 11.27
C TRP A 137 3.23 14.61 11.99
N GLU A 138 3.98 13.61 12.45
CA GLU A 138 5.30 13.81 13.04
C GLU A 138 6.27 14.50 12.08
N LEU A 139 6.23 14.16 10.80
CA LEU A 139 7.07 14.75 9.75
C LEU A 139 6.57 16.13 9.31
N SER A 140 5.27 16.40 9.41
CA SER A 140 4.65 17.65 8.96
C SER A 140 4.66 18.75 10.01
N LEU A 141 4.47 18.41 11.29
CA LEU A 141 4.36 19.41 12.36
C LEU A 141 5.70 20.11 12.65
N PRO A 142 5.67 21.31 13.29
CA PRO A 142 6.88 21.92 13.83
C PRO A 142 7.60 20.96 14.77
N ILE A 143 8.93 21.04 14.81
CA ILE A 143 9.75 20.14 15.63
C ILE A 143 9.38 20.31 17.11
N GLY A 144 9.09 19.18 17.78
CA GLY A 144 8.73 19.15 19.20
C GLY A 144 7.23 19.28 19.47
N GLU A 145 6.42 19.56 18.45
CA GLU A 145 4.97 19.59 18.57
C GLU A 145 4.35 18.20 18.42
N ASN A 146 3.12 18.05 18.89
CA ASN A 146 2.35 16.81 18.79
C ASN A 146 1.04 17.04 18.03
N ARG A 147 0.26 15.97 17.86
CA ARG A 147 -0.97 15.99 17.04
C ARG A 147 -2.11 16.85 17.61
N ASP A 148 -2.00 17.37 18.83
CA ASP A 148 -2.93 18.39 19.35
C ASP A 148 -2.45 19.82 19.08
N HIS A 149 -1.35 19.99 18.34
CA HIS A 149 -1.02 21.29 17.76
C HIS A 149 -2.13 21.71 16.79
N TRP A 150 -2.52 22.98 16.84
CA TRP A 150 -3.68 23.52 16.12
C TRP A 150 -3.62 23.39 14.59
N TYR A 151 -2.43 23.26 13.99
CA TYR A 151 -2.26 22.89 12.57
C TYR A 151 -2.80 21.50 12.23
N CYS A 152 -2.73 20.56 13.17
CA CYS A 152 -3.22 19.19 13.01
C CYS A 152 -4.65 19.04 13.53
N ASN A 153 -4.91 19.61 14.70
CA ASN A 153 -6.17 19.47 15.41
C ASN A 153 -6.89 20.82 15.51
N PRO A 154 -7.76 21.19 14.56
CA PRO A 154 -8.39 22.51 14.55
C PRO A 154 -9.42 22.69 15.68
N ILE A 155 -9.83 21.62 16.37
CA ILE A 155 -10.82 21.69 17.45
C ILE A 155 -10.20 22.14 18.78
N VAL A 156 -8.87 22.08 18.91
CA VAL A 156 -8.18 22.67 20.07
C VAL A 156 -8.17 24.19 19.95
N GLU A 157 -8.21 24.89 21.09
CA GLU A 157 -8.08 26.35 21.06
C GLU A 157 -6.67 26.75 20.61
N GLY A 158 -6.60 27.76 19.74
CA GLY A 158 -5.34 28.25 19.20
C GLY A 158 -5.46 29.61 18.50
N PRO A 159 -4.36 30.09 17.88
CA PRO A 159 -4.35 31.37 17.16
C PRO A 159 -5.39 31.46 16.03
N HIS A 160 -5.78 30.33 15.45
CA HIS A 160 -6.80 30.24 14.40
C HIS A 160 -8.21 30.51 14.91
N THR A 161 -8.54 30.15 16.16
CA THR A 161 -9.91 30.11 16.70
C THR A 161 -10.65 31.44 16.52
N SER A 162 -9.98 32.57 16.75
CA SER A 162 -10.58 33.90 16.63
C SER A 162 -10.91 34.34 15.20
N ALA A 163 -10.33 33.68 14.19
CA ALA A 163 -10.55 33.98 12.78
C ALA A 163 -11.58 33.06 12.12
N ILE A 164 -11.98 31.95 12.76
CA ILE A 164 -12.93 30.98 12.18
C ILE A 164 -14.26 31.66 11.84
N SER A 165 -14.80 32.52 12.71
CA SER A 165 -16.07 33.22 12.48
C SER A 165 -16.01 34.25 11.34
N LYS A 166 -14.81 34.55 10.81
CA LYS A 166 -14.62 35.45 9.66
C LYS A 166 -14.57 34.72 8.32
N LEU A 167 -14.59 33.38 8.33
CA LEU A 167 -14.57 32.58 7.11
C LEU A 167 -15.85 32.81 6.28
N GLY A 168 -15.70 32.74 4.97
CA GLY A 168 -16.83 32.71 4.03
C GLY A 168 -17.60 31.39 4.06
N LYS A 169 -18.36 31.11 3.00
CA LYS A 169 -19.11 29.85 2.90
C LYS A 169 -18.14 28.66 2.81
N CYS A 170 -18.32 27.65 3.64
CA CYS A 170 -17.58 26.41 3.60
C CYS A 170 -18.41 25.26 3.00
N LEU A 171 -17.74 24.32 2.35
CA LEU A 171 -18.26 23.00 1.98
C LEU A 171 -17.29 21.95 2.51
N VAL A 172 -17.77 20.98 3.27
CA VAL A 172 -16.99 19.80 3.69
C VAL A 172 -17.60 18.54 3.06
N ILE A 173 -16.79 17.75 2.38
CA ILE A 173 -17.20 16.50 1.73
C ILE A 173 -16.53 15.33 2.45
N GLY A 174 -17.28 14.26 2.72
CA GLY A 174 -16.77 13.07 3.41
C GLY A 174 -17.51 11.78 3.02
N PHE A 175 -16.91 10.64 3.37
CA PHE A 175 -17.35 9.30 2.96
C PHE A 175 -17.35 8.35 4.16
N GLY A 176 -18.33 7.45 4.23
CA GLY A 176 -18.62 6.67 5.43
C GLY A 176 -17.52 5.69 5.86
N GLY A 177 -16.73 5.18 4.93
CA GLY A 177 -15.57 4.32 5.22
C GLY A 177 -14.25 5.07 5.33
N ASP A 178 -14.26 6.41 5.36
CA ASP A 178 -13.07 7.21 5.63
C ASP A 178 -12.63 7.04 7.09
N PHE A 179 -11.36 6.72 7.33
CA PHE A 179 -10.80 6.57 8.68
C PHE A 179 -10.81 7.88 9.50
N LEU A 180 -11.03 9.04 8.86
CA LEU A 180 -11.16 10.36 9.50
C LEU A 180 -12.60 10.87 9.54
N ILE A 181 -13.61 10.03 9.25
CA ILE A 181 -15.01 10.46 9.21
C ILE A 181 -15.44 11.19 10.48
N ASP A 182 -15.04 10.69 11.66
CA ASP A 182 -15.35 11.36 12.93
C ASP A 182 -14.65 12.71 13.07
N ARG A 183 -13.40 12.84 12.59
CA ARG A 183 -12.65 14.11 12.58
C ARG A 183 -13.32 15.14 11.69
N GLN A 184 -13.81 14.72 10.53
CA GLN A 184 -14.54 15.57 9.60
C GLN A 184 -15.84 16.07 10.23
N GLN A 185 -16.56 15.22 10.96
CA GLN A 185 -17.75 15.59 11.71
C GLN A 185 -17.45 16.55 12.88
N GLU A 186 -16.39 16.29 13.65
CA GLU A 186 -15.91 17.18 14.71
C GLU A 186 -15.56 18.57 14.17
N PHE A 187 -14.88 18.62 13.02
CA PHE A 187 -14.52 19.86 12.34
C PHE A 187 -15.75 20.64 11.84
N ILE A 188 -16.78 19.97 11.33
CA ILE A 188 -18.04 20.62 10.96
C ILE A 188 -18.72 21.22 12.19
N ALA A 189 -18.75 20.47 13.30
CA ALA A 189 -19.30 20.97 14.55
C ALA A 189 -18.55 22.22 15.04
N LEU A 190 -17.23 22.28 14.86
CA LEU A 190 -16.43 23.49 15.12
C LEU A 190 -16.90 24.68 14.26
N LEU A 191 -17.03 24.50 12.94
CA LEU A 191 -17.48 25.57 12.03
C LEU A 191 -18.89 26.08 12.40
N MET A 192 -19.82 25.16 12.73
CA MET A 192 -21.17 25.51 13.16
C MET A 192 -21.18 26.32 14.46
N ARG A 193 -20.32 25.97 15.44
CA ARG A 193 -20.20 26.72 16.71
C ARG A 193 -19.71 28.15 16.52
N HIS A 194 -18.96 28.40 15.46
CA HIS A 194 -18.46 29.73 15.10
C HIS A 194 -19.35 30.47 14.09
N GLU A 195 -20.58 29.99 13.87
CA GLU A 195 -21.58 30.59 12.99
C GLU A 195 -21.13 30.71 11.51
N VAL A 196 -20.19 29.86 11.07
CA VAL A 196 -19.75 29.80 9.67
C VAL A 196 -20.86 29.17 8.83
N GLN A 197 -21.16 29.77 7.68
CA GLN A 197 -22.09 29.17 6.71
C GLN A 197 -21.46 27.89 6.13
N ILE A 198 -21.91 26.72 6.57
CA ILE A 198 -21.36 25.42 6.17
C ILE A 198 -22.40 24.57 5.44
N GLU A 199 -21.97 23.94 4.36
CA GLU A 199 -22.66 22.83 3.70
C GLU A 199 -21.84 21.55 3.92
N ALA A 200 -22.49 20.45 4.28
CA ALA A 200 -21.84 19.18 4.60
C ALA A 200 -22.42 18.10 3.67
N LEU A 201 -21.58 17.54 2.80
CA LEU A 201 -21.97 16.47 1.87
C LEU A 201 -21.30 15.17 2.31
N PHE A 202 -22.09 14.29 2.92
CA PHE A 202 -21.60 12.98 3.37
C PHE A 202 -22.29 11.86 2.62
N HIS A 203 -21.48 10.91 2.17
CA HIS A 203 -21.93 9.68 1.56
C HIS A 203 -21.77 8.52 2.55
N ASP A 204 -22.77 7.64 2.63
CA ASP A 204 -22.74 6.47 3.54
C ASP A 204 -21.78 5.35 3.07
N TYR A 205 -21.17 5.52 1.90
CA TYR A 205 -20.24 4.59 1.26
C TYR A 205 -18.89 5.28 0.99
N GLY A 206 -17.93 4.51 0.49
CA GLY A 206 -16.62 5.00 0.05
C GLY A 206 -15.56 5.00 1.14
N PHE A 207 -14.36 5.48 0.82
CA PHE A 207 -13.18 5.52 1.69
C PHE A 207 -12.38 6.79 1.45
N HIS A 208 -11.30 6.99 2.19
CA HIS A 208 -10.43 8.16 1.98
C HIS A 208 -9.86 8.18 0.56
N ALA A 209 -9.99 9.30 -0.17
CA ALA A 209 -9.52 9.44 -1.55
C ALA A 209 -10.20 8.51 -2.59
N ILE A 210 -11.42 8.02 -2.33
CA ILE A 210 -12.16 7.20 -3.29
C ILE A 210 -12.38 7.89 -4.64
N ASP A 211 -12.55 9.21 -4.63
CA ASP A 211 -12.71 10.05 -5.82
C ASP A 211 -11.41 10.20 -6.63
N LEU A 212 -10.25 9.89 -6.04
CA LEU A 212 -8.97 9.85 -6.75
C LEU A 212 -8.71 8.49 -7.41
N ALA A 213 -9.31 7.42 -6.89
CA ALA A 213 -9.16 6.08 -7.44
C ALA A 213 -9.96 5.91 -8.75
N ASP A 214 -9.37 5.28 -9.76
CA ASP A 214 -10.16 4.76 -10.88
C ASP A 214 -11.23 3.82 -10.30
N PRO A 215 -12.53 3.96 -10.68
CA PRO A 215 -13.61 3.13 -10.16
C PRO A 215 -13.33 1.63 -10.16
N LYS A 216 -12.50 1.14 -11.09
CA LYS A 216 -12.06 -0.26 -11.13
C LYS A 216 -11.15 -0.63 -9.96
N TRP A 217 -10.25 0.28 -9.57
CA TRP A 217 -9.30 0.10 -8.47
C TRP A 217 -9.91 0.39 -7.11
N ALA A 218 -10.82 1.37 -7.03
CA ALA A 218 -11.58 1.69 -5.82
C ALA A 218 -12.33 0.44 -5.30
N ASN A 219 -13.02 -0.28 -6.18
CA ASN A 219 -13.75 -1.50 -5.80
C ASN A 219 -12.80 -2.65 -5.44
N ALA A 220 -11.62 -2.71 -6.05
CA ALA A 220 -10.65 -3.78 -5.84
C ALA A 220 -9.93 -3.70 -4.47
N ILE A 221 -9.74 -2.50 -3.94
CA ILE A 221 -9.10 -2.29 -2.64
C ILE A 221 -10.09 -2.47 -1.47
N VAL A 222 -11.39 -2.20 -1.71
CA VAL A 222 -12.38 -2.03 -0.64
C VAL A 222 -13.20 -3.28 -0.34
N GLU A 223 -13.58 -4.07 -1.35
CA GLU A 223 -14.46 -5.21 -1.10
C GLU A 223 -13.65 -6.47 -0.76
N PRO A 224 -13.74 -6.99 0.49
CA PRO A 224 -13.08 -8.23 0.83
C PRO A 224 -13.68 -9.36 -0.01
N LYS A 225 -12.84 -10.03 -0.80
CA LYS A 225 -13.26 -11.25 -1.49
C LYS A 225 -13.42 -12.36 -0.48
N LYS A 226 -14.66 -12.82 -0.36
CA LYS A 226 -15.01 -14.01 0.42
C LYS A 226 -14.60 -15.26 -0.35
N ALA A 227 -14.19 -16.28 0.39
CA ALA A 227 -13.92 -17.58 -0.19
C ALA A 227 -15.16 -18.15 -0.89
N ASN A 228 -14.95 -18.78 -2.04
CA ASN A 228 -16.00 -19.42 -2.82
C ASN A 228 -15.72 -20.93 -2.99
N PRO A 229 -16.21 -21.78 -2.08
CA PRO A 229 -15.88 -23.21 -2.08
C PRO A 229 -16.60 -24.02 -3.15
N ILE A 230 -17.66 -23.46 -3.77
CA ILE A 230 -18.52 -24.14 -4.75
C ILE A 230 -18.43 -23.37 -6.06
N ALA A 231 -17.93 -24.01 -7.11
CA ALA A 231 -17.84 -23.38 -8.42
C ALA A 231 -19.23 -23.00 -8.95
N CYS A 232 -19.41 -21.72 -9.27
CA CYS A 232 -20.52 -21.22 -10.09
C CYS A 232 -20.12 -21.24 -11.57
N ASN A 233 -21.11 -21.20 -12.47
CA ASN A 233 -20.85 -21.15 -13.91
C ASN A 233 -19.99 -19.93 -14.25
N GLY A 234 -18.78 -20.17 -14.77
CA GLY A 234 -17.82 -19.13 -15.17
C GLY A 234 -16.66 -18.92 -14.21
N ASP A 235 -16.69 -19.50 -13.00
CA ASP A 235 -15.58 -19.40 -12.05
C ASP A 235 -14.38 -20.20 -12.55
N LEU A 236 -13.23 -19.54 -12.72
CA LEU A 236 -11.97 -20.20 -13.11
C LEU A 236 -11.24 -20.85 -11.91
N VAL A 237 -11.55 -20.36 -10.70
CA VAL A 237 -10.90 -20.75 -9.44
C VAL A 237 -11.95 -20.81 -8.32
N VAL A 238 -11.85 -21.82 -7.47
CA VAL A 238 -12.60 -21.92 -6.20
C VAL A 238 -11.65 -21.75 -5.03
N SER A 239 -12.17 -21.28 -3.90
CA SER A 239 -11.38 -21.02 -2.69
C SER A 239 -12.06 -21.37 -1.37
N LYS A 240 -11.27 -21.70 -0.35
CA LYS A 240 -11.72 -22.04 1.02
C LYS A 240 -10.80 -21.42 2.07
N ASP A 241 -11.40 -20.90 3.13
CA ASP A 241 -10.67 -20.36 4.28
C ASP A 241 -10.57 -21.37 5.41
N HIS A 242 -9.40 -21.45 6.02
CA HIS A 242 -9.13 -22.25 7.20
C HIS A 242 -8.34 -21.44 8.23
N THR A 243 -8.59 -21.69 9.51
CA THR A 243 -7.71 -21.23 10.58
C THR A 243 -6.35 -21.90 10.42
N LEU A 244 -5.28 -21.11 10.44
CA LEU A 244 -3.91 -21.59 10.55
C LEU A 244 -3.51 -21.73 12.02
N ASN A 245 -3.70 -20.65 12.79
CA ASN A 245 -3.41 -20.61 14.21
C ASN A 245 -4.37 -19.65 14.92
N ASP A 246 -5.22 -20.17 15.81
CA ASP A 246 -6.22 -19.38 16.55
C ASP A 246 -5.59 -18.34 17.48
N GLU A 247 -4.49 -18.68 18.16
CA GLU A 247 -3.83 -17.77 19.11
C GLU A 247 -3.19 -16.57 18.40
N LYS A 248 -2.56 -16.83 17.25
CA LYS A 248 -1.94 -15.81 16.40
C LYS A 248 -2.96 -15.09 15.50
N LYS A 249 -4.20 -15.58 15.45
CA LYS A 249 -5.27 -15.13 14.55
C LYS A 249 -4.87 -15.17 13.07
N THR A 250 -4.06 -16.15 12.68
CA THR A 250 -3.63 -16.33 11.30
C THR A 250 -4.53 -17.34 10.58
N ARG A 251 -4.67 -17.16 9.28
CA ARG A 251 -5.56 -17.94 8.41
C ARG A 251 -4.83 -18.36 7.14
N VAL A 252 -5.38 -19.34 6.43
CA VAL A 252 -4.95 -19.69 5.07
C VAL A 252 -6.16 -19.80 4.16
N ARG A 253 -5.97 -19.41 2.89
CA ARG A 253 -6.97 -19.55 1.84
C ARG A 253 -6.41 -20.48 0.79
N ILE A 254 -7.06 -21.61 0.61
CA ILE A 254 -6.71 -22.58 -0.41
C ILE A 254 -7.45 -22.19 -1.68
N TYR A 255 -6.73 -22.09 -2.79
CA TYR A 255 -7.25 -21.87 -4.12
C TYR A 255 -6.99 -23.10 -4.99
N MET A 256 -8.00 -23.47 -5.79
CA MET A 256 -7.94 -24.62 -6.68
C MET A 256 -8.55 -24.28 -8.04
N PRO A 257 -7.94 -24.68 -9.17
CA PRO A 257 -8.46 -24.39 -10.50
C PRO A 257 -9.70 -25.23 -10.79
N THR A 258 -10.75 -24.64 -11.38
CA THR A 258 -11.98 -25.36 -11.76
C THR A 258 -11.84 -26.13 -13.08
N ILE A 259 -10.97 -25.65 -13.98
CA ILE A 259 -10.90 -26.09 -15.39
C ILE A 259 -10.00 -27.32 -15.60
N LYS A 260 -9.16 -27.69 -14.62
CA LYS A 260 -8.12 -28.72 -14.80
C LYS A 260 -8.24 -29.87 -13.81
N SER A 261 -9.44 -30.29 -13.38
CA SER A 261 -9.58 -31.52 -12.56
C SER A 261 -8.81 -32.66 -13.23
N PRO A 262 -7.76 -33.22 -12.60
CA PRO A 262 -6.91 -34.18 -13.25
C PRO A 262 -7.73 -35.40 -13.68
N PRO A 263 -7.60 -35.88 -14.92
CA PRO A 263 -8.48 -36.92 -15.45
C PRO A 263 -8.35 -38.24 -14.68
N ASN A 264 -7.25 -38.46 -13.95
CA ASN A 264 -6.99 -39.64 -13.13
C ASN A 264 -6.15 -39.30 -11.88
N ARG A 265 -6.24 -40.13 -10.82
CA ARG A 265 -5.45 -40.04 -9.56
C ARG A 265 -3.91 -39.95 -9.72
N ALA A 266 -3.39 -40.12 -10.94
CA ALA A 266 -1.96 -40.08 -11.25
C ALA A 266 -1.40 -38.68 -11.58
N THR A 267 -2.26 -37.68 -11.80
CA THR A 267 -1.83 -36.28 -12.04
C THR A 267 -2.25 -35.45 -10.84
N ARG A 268 -1.34 -35.21 -9.90
CA ARG A 268 -1.57 -34.33 -8.74
C ARG A 268 -0.96 -32.95 -9.04
N PHE A 269 -1.58 -31.91 -8.54
CA PHE A 269 -1.10 -30.54 -8.70
C PHE A 269 0.06 -30.27 -7.75
N PRO A 270 1.11 -29.54 -8.18
CA PRO A 270 2.05 -28.95 -7.24
C PRO A 270 1.31 -28.07 -6.23
N ILE A 271 1.85 -28.00 -5.02
CA ILE A 271 1.34 -27.14 -3.95
C ILE A 271 2.22 -25.91 -3.89
N ILE A 272 1.63 -24.72 -3.94
CA ILE A 272 2.35 -23.45 -3.78
C ILE A 272 1.86 -22.81 -2.48
N ILE A 273 2.73 -22.67 -1.49
CA ILE A 273 2.45 -21.87 -0.30
C ILE A 273 2.81 -20.43 -0.65
N SER A 274 1.80 -19.57 -0.75
CA SER A 274 1.92 -18.19 -1.22
C SER A 274 1.88 -17.22 -0.05
N TYR A 275 2.87 -16.34 -0.02
CA TYR A 275 2.92 -15.17 0.86
C TYR A 275 2.50 -13.95 0.03
N PRO A 276 1.22 -13.52 0.13
CA PRO A 276 0.67 -12.50 -0.73
C PRO A 276 1.37 -11.15 -0.59
N PHE A 277 1.17 -10.30 -1.60
CA PHE A 277 1.63 -8.92 -1.56
C PHE A 277 1.04 -8.20 -0.35
N SER A 278 1.94 -7.60 0.42
CA SER A 278 1.62 -6.65 1.49
C SER A 278 2.76 -5.66 1.65
N ASN A 279 2.53 -4.60 2.41
CA ASN A 279 3.58 -3.66 2.80
C ASN A 279 4.14 -3.94 4.20
N TRP A 280 4.09 -5.19 4.68
CA TRP A 280 4.36 -5.60 6.08
C TRP A 280 3.36 -5.10 7.12
N TYR A 281 2.85 -3.88 6.98
CA TYR A 281 2.02 -3.19 7.98
C TYR A 281 0.52 -3.18 7.69
N CYS A 282 0.10 -3.68 6.53
CA CYS A 282 -1.31 -3.75 6.14
C CYS A 282 -1.59 -5.13 5.54
N SER A 283 -2.62 -5.83 6.03
CA SER A 283 -3.02 -7.11 5.43
C SER A 283 -3.90 -6.83 4.22
N LEU A 284 -3.45 -7.30 3.07
CA LEU A 284 -4.20 -7.25 1.82
C LEU A 284 -4.74 -8.64 1.44
N TRP A 285 -4.76 -9.61 2.37
CA TRP A 285 -5.10 -11.01 2.08
C TRP A 285 -6.52 -11.20 1.55
N GLU A 286 -7.49 -10.39 2.00
CA GLU A 286 -8.87 -10.40 1.49
C GLU A 286 -9.09 -9.47 0.30
N SER A 287 -8.08 -8.70 -0.14
CA SER A 287 -8.24 -7.73 -1.24
C SER A 287 -8.49 -8.41 -2.60
N GLU A 288 -9.17 -7.71 -3.50
CA GLU A 288 -9.36 -8.16 -4.88
C GLU A 288 -8.02 -8.26 -5.61
N ILE A 289 -7.05 -7.41 -5.28
CA ILE A 289 -5.70 -7.45 -5.87
C ILE A 289 -5.07 -8.82 -5.63
N ASN A 290 -5.01 -9.27 -4.36
CA ASN A 290 -4.46 -10.58 -4.04
C ASN A 290 -5.31 -11.73 -4.59
N TYR A 291 -6.64 -11.58 -4.66
CA TYR A 291 -7.52 -12.56 -5.30
C TYR A 291 -7.20 -12.70 -6.80
N ILE A 292 -7.04 -11.60 -7.54
CA ILE A 292 -6.73 -11.60 -8.98
C ILE A 292 -5.36 -12.22 -9.24
N LEU A 293 -4.32 -11.79 -8.52
CA LEU A 293 -2.97 -12.32 -8.68
C LEU A 293 -2.92 -13.82 -8.37
N THR A 294 -3.54 -14.22 -7.26
CA THR A 294 -3.57 -15.64 -6.87
C THR A 294 -4.39 -16.47 -7.85
N SER A 295 -5.52 -15.96 -8.34
CA SER A 295 -6.34 -16.67 -9.32
C SER A 295 -5.63 -16.84 -10.65
N LYS A 296 -4.90 -15.81 -11.12
CA LYS A 296 -4.02 -15.91 -12.30
C LYS A 296 -2.95 -16.99 -12.11
N LEU A 297 -2.27 -16.99 -10.96
CA LEU A 297 -1.27 -18.01 -10.63
C LEU A 297 -1.87 -19.40 -10.72
N VAL A 298 -3.02 -19.63 -10.05
CA VAL A 298 -3.73 -20.93 -10.04
C VAL A 298 -4.16 -21.39 -11.44
N CYS A 299 -4.60 -20.47 -12.31
CA CYS A 299 -5.08 -20.81 -13.64
C CYS A 299 -3.96 -21.11 -14.64
N GLN A 300 -2.93 -20.27 -14.64
CA GLN A 300 -1.81 -20.37 -15.59
C GLN A 300 -0.83 -21.45 -15.17
N VAL A 301 -0.53 -21.52 -13.88
CA VAL A 301 0.24 -22.60 -13.25
C VAL A 301 -0.75 -23.54 -12.54
N PRO A 302 -1.12 -24.69 -13.12
CA PRO A 302 -2.13 -25.57 -12.53
C PRO A 302 -1.63 -26.13 -11.20
N ALA A 303 -1.98 -25.44 -10.11
CA ALA A 303 -1.44 -25.67 -8.79
C ALA A 303 -2.55 -25.49 -7.74
N ILE A 304 -2.37 -26.14 -6.59
CA ILE A 304 -3.10 -25.75 -5.37
C ILE A 304 -2.30 -24.63 -4.72
N VAL A 305 -2.90 -23.45 -4.56
CA VAL A 305 -2.23 -22.33 -3.88
C VAL A 305 -2.80 -22.19 -2.46
N VAL A 306 -1.93 -22.21 -1.46
CA VAL A 306 -2.26 -21.96 -0.05
C VAL A 306 -1.75 -20.56 0.29
N SER A 307 -2.64 -19.56 0.22
CA SER A 307 -2.32 -18.15 0.51
C SER A 307 -2.41 -17.85 2.00
N VAL A 308 -1.33 -17.33 2.58
CA VAL A 308 -1.19 -17.13 4.04
C VAL A 308 -1.61 -15.73 4.48
N ASP A 309 -2.51 -15.64 5.45
CA ASP A 309 -2.85 -14.41 6.19
C ASP A 309 -1.92 -14.31 7.42
N TYR A 310 -0.73 -13.76 7.19
CA TYR A 310 0.29 -13.59 8.22
C TYR A 310 0.08 -12.30 9.03
N ARG A 311 0.62 -12.25 10.25
CA ARG A 311 0.50 -11.07 11.11
C ARG A 311 1.25 -9.87 10.54
N VAL A 312 0.74 -8.67 10.80
CA VAL A 312 1.35 -7.41 10.31
C VAL A 312 2.16 -6.68 11.40
N ALA A 313 3.09 -5.85 10.94
CA ALA A 313 3.83 -4.89 11.76
C ALA A 313 3.02 -3.58 11.92
N PRO A 314 3.26 -2.77 12.97
CA PRO A 314 4.27 -2.92 14.02
C PRO A 314 3.82 -3.80 15.21
N GLU A 315 2.57 -4.27 15.25
CA GLU A 315 2.02 -5.07 16.35
C GLU A 315 2.79 -6.38 16.51
N ASN A 316 3.17 -6.99 15.39
CA ASN A 316 3.97 -8.20 15.33
C ASN A 316 5.20 -7.95 14.45
N ARG A 317 6.29 -7.49 15.07
CA ARG A 317 7.58 -7.30 14.39
C ARG A 317 8.16 -8.63 13.91
N LEU A 318 9.03 -8.57 12.90
CA LEU A 318 9.87 -9.68 12.46
C LEU A 318 10.62 -10.25 13.68
N PRO A 319 10.70 -11.60 13.82
CA PRO A 319 10.39 -12.64 12.82
C PRO A 319 8.95 -13.19 12.81
N ALA A 320 7.96 -12.50 13.38
CA ALA A 320 6.59 -13.05 13.51
C ALA A 320 6.01 -13.59 12.18
N GLN A 321 6.21 -12.85 11.09
CA GLN A 321 5.78 -13.19 9.74
C GLN A 321 6.46 -14.44 9.19
N TYR A 322 7.76 -14.63 9.48
CA TYR A 322 8.51 -15.82 9.06
C TYR A 322 8.00 -17.06 9.79
N HIS A 323 7.75 -16.93 11.09
CA HIS A 323 7.14 -17.99 11.87
C HIS A 323 5.73 -18.34 11.36
N ASP A 324 4.92 -17.36 10.97
CA ASP A 324 3.61 -17.61 10.37
C ASP A 324 3.74 -18.31 9.01
N GLY A 325 4.80 -17.99 8.26
CA GLY A 325 5.11 -18.69 7.02
C GLY A 325 5.56 -20.14 7.20
N VAL A 326 6.31 -20.42 8.26
CA VAL A 326 6.68 -21.78 8.69
C VAL A 326 5.48 -22.55 9.23
N ASP A 327 4.61 -21.90 10.02
CA ASP A 327 3.36 -22.50 10.48
C ASP A 327 2.54 -23.01 9.30
N ALA A 328 2.46 -22.25 8.19
CA ALA A 328 1.77 -22.68 6.98
C ALA A 328 2.41 -23.92 6.32
N ILE A 329 3.75 -24.02 6.30
CA ILE A 329 4.47 -25.21 5.81
C ILE A 329 4.11 -26.43 6.65
N LEU A 330 4.16 -26.30 7.97
CA LEU A 330 3.82 -27.38 8.90
C LEU A 330 2.34 -27.76 8.82
N TRP A 331 1.46 -26.78 8.65
CA TRP A 331 0.03 -26.98 8.50
C TRP A 331 -0.31 -27.78 7.24
N VAL A 332 0.30 -27.45 6.09
CA VAL A 332 0.12 -28.23 4.84
C VAL A 332 0.57 -29.67 5.04
N ARG A 333 1.73 -29.89 5.67
CA ARG A 333 2.21 -31.23 6.02
C ARG A 333 1.19 -31.96 6.90
N GLU A 334 0.68 -31.32 7.94
CA GLU A 334 -0.32 -31.92 8.85
C GLU A 334 -1.61 -32.30 8.12
N GLN A 335 -2.13 -31.44 7.24
CA GLN A 335 -3.33 -31.74 6.45
C GLN A 335 -3.16 -33.03 5.64
N THR A 336 -1.95 -33.32 5.16
CA THR A 336 -1.68 -34.50 4.35
C THR A 336 -1.57 -35.78 5.19
N LEU A 337 -1.07 -35.67 6.42
CA LEU A 337 -0.89 -36.77 7.36
C LEU A 337 -2.16 -37.11 8.13
N ASN A 338 -3.03 -36.14 8.36
CA ASN A 338 -4.25 -36.32 9.12
C ASN A 338 -5.33 -37.06 8.29
N PRO A 339 -5.88 -38.19 8.78
CA PRO A 339 -6.99 -38.88 8.12
C PRO A 339 -8.21 -38.00 7.84
N ASN A 340 -8.40 -36.94 8.62
CA ASN A 340 -9.47 -35.95 8.48
C ASN A 340 -8.95 -34.57 8.01
N GLY A 341 -7.72 -34.48 7.52
CA GLY A 341 -7.15 -33.24 6.99
C GLY A 341 -7.83 -32.74 5.71
N GLU A 342 -7.50 -31.53 5.28
CA GLU A 342 -8.18 -30.85 4.18
C GLU A 342 -8.17 -31.66 2.87
N GLN A 343 -9.36 -31.80 2.27
CA GLN A 343 -9.61 -32.77 1.22
C GLN A 343 -8.98 -32.37 -0.12
N TRP A 344 -8.95 -31.08 -0.48
CA TRP A 344 -8.33 -30.64 -1.74
C TRP A 344 -6.83 -30.93 -1.75
N ILE A 345 -6.14 -30.62 -0.65
CA ILE A 345 -4.71 -30.93 -0.50
C ILE A 345 -4.46 -32.44 -0.60
N LYS A 346 -5.28 -33.28 0.05
CA LYS A 346 -5.08 -34.73 0.07
C LYS A 346 -5.38 -35.43 -1.24
N ASP A 347 -6.46 -35.03 -1.90
CA ASP A 347 -6.94 -35.69 -3.11
C ASP A 347 -6.19 -35.22 -4.35
N TYR A 348 -5.89 -33.92 -4.42
CA TYR A 348 -5.37 -33.30 -5.62
C TYR A 348 -3.94 -32.77 -5.47
N GLY A 349 -3.42 -32.58 -4.25
CA GLY A 349 -2.09 -32.03 -4.01
C GLY A 349 -0.95 -33.06 -4.09
N ASP A 350 0.15 -32.67 -4.72
CA ASP A 350 1.41 -33.40 -4.75
C ASP A 350 2.37 -32.86 -3.69
N ILE A 351 2.44 -33.55 -2.56
CA ILE A 351 3.30 -33.18 -1.43
C ILE A 351 4.79 -33.32 -1.73
N SER A 352 5.16 -34.05 -2.80
CA SER A 352 6.54 -34.15 -3.25
C SER A 352 6.98 -32.94 -4.10
N ARG A 353 6.04 -32.09 -4.48
CA ARG A 353 6.23 -30.88 -5.30
C ARG A 353 5.62 -29.65 -4.62
N CYS A 354 6.17 -29.29 -3.46
CA CYS A 354 5.81 -28.06 -2.76
C CYS A 354 6.76 -26.91 -3.15
N TYR A 355 6.20 -25.73 -3.39
CA TYR A 355 6.95 -24.50 -3.68
C TYR A 355 6.54 -23.41 -2.70
N LEU A 356 7.48 -22.55 -2.35
CA LEU A 356 7.18 -21.29 -1.68
C LEU A 356 7.14 -20.17 -2.72
N TYR A 357 6.16 -19.28 -2.63
CA TYR A 357 6.03 -18.12 -3.51
C TYR A 357 5.77 -16.86 -2.71
N GLY A 358 6.33 -15.73 -3.12
CA GLY A 358 5.88 -14.44 -2.62
C GLY A 358 6.28 -13.27 -3.50
N HIS A 359 5.53 -12.17 -3.36
CA HIS A 359 5.72 -10.92 -4.07
C HIS A 359 6.06 -9.77 -3.10
N GLY A 360 7.09 -8.98 -3.38
CA GLY A 360 7.51 -7.88 -2.50
C GLY A 360 7.96 -8.37 -1.13
N SER A 361 7.30 -7.91 -0.06
CA SER A 361 7.49 -8.41 1.32
C SER A 361 7.26 -9.93 1.43
N GLY A 362 6.30 -10.47 0.67
CA GLY A 362 6.04 -11.91 0.60
C GLY A 362 7.24 -12.68 0.06
N GLY A 363 8.02 -12.11 -0.86
CA GLY A 363 9.25 -12.72 -1.37
C GLY A 363 10.35 -12.80 -0.29
N ASN A 364 10.42 -11.80 0.59
CA ASN A 364 11.28 -11.83 1.77
C ASN A 364 10.84 -12.91 2.76
N ILE A 365 9.53 -13.00 3.05
CA ILE A 365 8.97 -14.07 3.89
C ILE A 365 9.28 -15.46 3.30
N ALA A 366 9.10 -15.63 1.98
CA ALA A 366 9.38 -16.88 1.28
C ALA A 366 10.84 -17.32 1.49
N PHE A 367 11.79 -16.38 1.38
CA PHE A 367 13.20 -16.64 1.62
C PHE A 367 13.49 -17.11 3.06
N PHE A 368 13.02 -16.39 4.08
CA PHE A 368 13.30 -16.75 5.47
C PHE A 368 12.54 -18.00 5.93
N ALA A 369 11.30 -18.20 5.49
CA ALA A 369 10.56 -19.43 5.74
C ALA A 369 11.26 -20.65 5.09
N ALA A 370 11.79 -20.51 3.87
CA ALA A 370 12.58 -21.55 3.23
C ALA A 370 13.84 -21.91 4.03
N LEU A 371 14.57 -20.90 4.52
CA LEU A 371 15.77 -21.10 5.33
C LEU A 371 15.48 -21.86 6.62
N GLU A 372 14.44 -21.47 7.36
CA GLU A 372 14.02 -22.16 8.58
C GLU A 372 13.60 -23.61 8.29
N ALA A 373 12.86 -23.83 7.19
CA ALA A 373 12.44 -25.15 6.76
C ALA A 373 13.61 -26.12 6.46
N THR A 374 14.79 -25.62 6.06
CA THR A 374 15.98 -26.47 5.85
C THR A 374 16.48 -27.18 7.11
N GLY A 375 16.10 -26.69 8.30
CA GLY A 375 16.45 -27.27 9.58
C GLY A 375 15.39 -28.23 10.14
N MET A 376 14.30 -28.49 9.41
CA MET A 376 13.12 -29.20 9.92
C MET A 376 12.92 -30.57 9.28
N GLU A 377 12.25 -31.48 10.00
CA GLU A 377 11.80 -32.76 9.47
C GLU A 377 10.41 -32.60 8.81
N LEU A 378 10.41 -32.37 7.50
CA LEU A 378 9.17 -32.12 6.74
C LEU A 378 8.55 -33.36 6.10
N GLU A 379 9.25 -34.49 6.03
CA GLU A 379 8.75 -35.70 5.38
C GLU A 379 7.32 -36.05 5.89
N PRO A 380 6.38 -36.37 4.98
CA PRO A 380 6.56 -36.62 3.54
C PRO A 380 6.50 -35.37 2.62
N LEU A 381 6.35 -34.16 3.17
CA LEU A 381 6.31 -32.91 2.40
C LEU A 381 7.73 -32.52 1.93
N LYS A 382 7.88 -32.19 0.65
CA LYS A 382 9.15 -31.74 0.06
C LYS A 382 9.01 -30.37 -0.58
N ILE A 383 9.77 -29.41 -0.07
CA ILE A 383 9.93 -28.09 -0.70
C ILE A 383 11.01 -28.21 -1.78
N VAL A 384 10.61 -28.11 -3.04
CA VAL A 384 11.49 -28.32 -4.21
C VAL A 384 12.01 -27.01 -4.80
N GLY A 385 11.30 -25.90 -4.56
CA GLY A 385 11.73 -24.59 -5.02
C GLY A 385 11.15 -23.41 -4.24
N ASN A 386 11.81 -22.26 -4.36
CA ASN A 386 11.41 -20.99 -3.78
C ASN A 386 11.34 -19.91 -4.87
N ILE A 387 10.22 -19.24 -5.01
CA ILE A 387 9.92 -18.29 -6.09
C ILE A 387 9.71 -16.91 -5.48
N MET A 388 10.59 -15.98 -5.80
CA MET A 388 10.65 -14.64 -5.22
C MET A 388 10.43 -13.61 -6.33
N ASN A 389 9.22 -13.06 -6.41
CA ASN A 389 8.88 -11.99 -7.33
C ASN A 389 9.16 -10.63 -6.65
N GLN A 390 10.17 -9.90 -7.13
CA GLN A 390 10.59 -8.60 -6.61
C GLN A 390 10.80 -8.58 -5.07
N PRO A 391 11.61 -9.49 -4.50
CA PRO A 391 11.72 -9.61 -3.04
C PRO A 391 12.21 -8.30 -2.39
N LEU A 392 11.55 -7.91 -1.30
CA LEU A 392 11.84 -6.67 -0.58
C LEU A 392 12.98 -6.85 0.46
N PHE A 393 14.10 -6.21 0.21
CA PHE A 393 15.26 -6.01 1.09
C PHE A 393 15.52 -4.52 1.41
N GLY A 394 16.59 -4.23 2.12
CA GLY A 394 17.00 -2.87 2.48
C GLY A 394 18.44 -2.85 2.97
N GLY A 395 18.84 -1.72 3.53
CA GLY A 395 20.19 -1.48 4.03
C GLY A 395 20.38 -0.02 4.42
N ILE A 396 21.31 0.27 5.33
CA ILE A 396 21.56 1.66 5.77
C ILE A 396 22.04 2.50 4.59
N VAL A 397 23.02 1.98 3.85
CA VAL A 397 23.58 2.64 2.67
C VAL A 397 22.60 2.49 1.51
N ARG A 398 22.30 3.62 0.84
CA ARG A 398 21.44 3.64 -0.34
C ARG A 398 22.20 3.13 -1.56
N THR A 399 21.50 2.32 -2.33
CA THR A 399 21.88 1.87 -3.67
C THR A 399 21.56 2.93 -4.72
N THR A 400 21.98 2.70 -5.97
CA THR A 400 21.71 3.64 -7.06
C THR A 400 20.23 3.61 -7.43
N SER A 401 19.63 2.42 -7.51
CA SER A 401 18.21 2.26 -7.83
C SER A 401 17.29 2.92 -6.81
N GLU A 402 17.63 2.87 -5.53
CA GLU A 402 16.89 3.55 -4.45
C GLU A 402 16.91 5.07 -4.62
N LEU A 403 18.07 5.66 -4.95
CA LEU A 403 18.19 7.10 -5.13
C LEU A 403 17.55 7.59 -6.43
N GLN A 404 17.63 6.80 -7.51
CA GLN A 404 17.00 7.13 -8.79
C GLN A 404 15.48 7.07 -8.72
N ASN A 405 14.94 6.13 -7.94
CA ASN A 405 13.51 5.95 -7.74
C ASN A 405 13.09 6.43 -6.33
N SER A 406 13.66 7.55 -5.88
CA SER A 406 13.45 8.02 -4.50
C SER A 406 12.01 8.40 -4.17
N THR A 407 11.26 8.77 -5.20
CA THR A 407 9.85 9.17 -5.16
C THR A 407 8.95 8.11 -5.79
N ASP A 408 9.32 6.83 -5.68
CA ASP A 408 8.49 5.72 -6.17
C ASP A 408 7.02 5.87 -5.75
N PRO A 409 6.04 5.71 -6.66
CA PRO A 409 4.64 5.95 -6.36
C PRO A 409 4.04 5.02 -5.29
N LEU A 410 4.54 3.78 -5.21
CA LEU A 410 4.07 2.75 -4.28
C LEU A 410 4.80 2.84 -2.94
N LEU A 411 6.13 2.94 -2.96
CA LEU A 411 6.94 2.93 -1.74
C LEU A 411 8.15 3.90 -1.84
N PRO A 412 7.95 5.21 -1.66
CA PRO A 412 9.04 6.19 -1.71
C PRO A 412 10.04 5.97 -0.57
N LEU A 413 11.26 6.51 -0.68
CA LEU A 413 12.36 6.18 0.25
C LEU A 413 12.04 6.42 1.73
N CYS A 414 11.33 7.51 2.05
CA CYS A 414 10.92 7.78 3.43
C CYS A 414 9.94 6.74 3.97
N ALA A 415 9.04 6.24 3.12
CA ALA A 415 8.13 5.15 3.48
C ALA A 415 8.90 3.83 3.64
N GLN A 416 9.89 3.55 2.77
CA GLN A 416 10.74 2.36 2.92
C GLN A 416 11.45 2.35 4.29
N ASP A 417 12.00 3.47 4.72
CA ASP A 417 12.66 3.58 6.02
C ASP A 417 11.71 3.28 7.17
N LEU A 418 10.52 3.86 7.12
CA LEU A 418 9.49 3.64 8.12
C LEU A 418 9.04 2.18 8.15
N VAL A 419 8.81 1.57 6.99
CA VAL A 419 8.42 0.16 6.88
C VAL A 419 9.43 -0.71 7.59
N TRP A 420 10.72 -0.50 7.33
CA TRP A 420 11.78 -1.24 7.99
C TRP A 420 11.85 -0.93 9.48
N GLU A 421 11.66 0.32 9.90
CA GLU A 421 11.58 0.69 11.32
C GLU A 421 10.41 0.01 12.04
N PHE A 422 9.27 -0.15 11.38
CA PHE A 422 8.09 -0.79 11.94
C PHE A 422 8.21 -2.31 11.99
N CYS A 423 8.81 -2.94 10.98
CA CYS A 423 8.86 -4.39 10.90
C CYS A 423 10.08 -5.00 11.60
N LEU A 424 11.23 -4.33 11.65
CA LEU A 424 12.44 -4.89 12.28
C LEU A 424 12.28 -5.07 13.80
N PRO A 425 13.06 -5.96 14.43
CA PRO A 425 13.13 -6.03 15.88
C PRO A 425 13.47 -4.67 16.49
N LYS A 426 12.93 -4.38 17.69
CA LYS A 426 13.13 -3.07 18.33
C LYS A 426 14.62 -2.81 18.58
N GLY A 427 15.10 -1.65 18.17
CA GLY A 427 16.50 -1.22 18.34
C GLY A 427 17.43 -1.65 17.21
N GLU A 428 16.96 -2.47 16.27
CA GLU A 428 17.71 -2.83 15.08
C GLU A 428 17.62 -1.75 13.99
N ASN A 429 18.58 -1.80 13.07
CA ASN A 429 18.64 -0.90 11.92
C ASN A 429 18.52 -1.68 10.61
N ARG A 430 18.53 -0.96 9.48
CA ARG A 430 18.33 -1.56 8.14
C ARG A 430 19.46 -2.49 7.69
N ASP A 431 20.59 -2.57 8.38
CA ASP A 431 21.61 -3.60 8.14
C ASP A 431 21.38 -4.89 8.96
N HIS A 432 20.29 -4.96 9.72
CA HIS A 432 19.83 -6.23 10.27
C HIS A 432 19.55 -7.22 9.13
N TRP A 433 19.98 -8.47 9.28
CA TRP A 433 19.98 -9.47 8.21
C TRP A 433 18.60 -9.82 7.62
N TYR A 434 17.51 -9.57 8.36
CA TYR A 434 16.13 -9.62 7.83
C TYR A 434 15.86 -8.59 6.72
N CYS A 435 16.46 -7.41 6.84
CA CYS A 435 16.36 -6.34 5.88
C CYS A 435 17.46 -6.46 4.83
N ASN A 436 18.70 -6.65 5.27
CA ASN A 436 19.89 -6.67 4.44
C ASN A 436 20.55 -8.07 4.43
N PRO A 437 20.15 -8.99 3.54
CA PRO A 437 20.58 -10.39 3.60
C PRO A 437 22.06 -10.60 3.25
N ILE A 438 22.74 -9.60 2.67
CA ILE A 438 24.18 -9.67 2.41
C ILE A 438 25.03 -9.49 3.68
N MET A 439 24.43 -9.00 4.75
CA MET A 439 25.09 -8.92 6.05
C MET A 439 25.23 -10.31 6.65
N GLU A 440 26.34 -10.57 7.34
CA GLU A 440 26.53 -11.84 8.05
C GLU A 440 25.49 -12.00 9.16
N GLY A 441 24.95 -13.21 9.30
CA GLY A 441 23.92 -13.49 10.28
C GLY A 441 23.56 -14.98 10.36
N PRO A 442 22.64 -15.36 11.27
CA PRO A 442 22.23 -16.76 11.47
C PRO A 442 21.77 -17.46 10.18
N HIS A 443 21.15 -16.73 9.26
CA HIS A 443 20.67 -17.22 7.96
C HIS A 443 21.79 -17.74 7.06
N THR A 444 22.99 -17.16 7.14
CA THR A 444 24.08 -17.37 6.16
C THR A 444 24.45 -18.86 6.04
N SER A 445 24.53 -19.56 7.17
CA SER A 445 24.86 -21.00 7.22
C SER A 445 23.82 -21.91 6.56
N ALA A 446 22.56 -21.46 6.46
CA ALA A 446 21.46 -22.22 5.90
C ALA A 446 21.24 -21.95 4.39
N ILE A 447 21.80 -20.88 3.83
CA ILE A 447 21.61 -20.51 2.41
C ILE A 447 22.02 -21.65 1.48
N SER A 448 23.16 -22.28 1.74
CA SER A 448 23.67 -23.40 0.92
C SER A 448 22.78 -24.66 0.93
N LYS A 449 21.80 -24.73 1.84
CA LYS A 449 20.85 -25.84 1.95
C LYS A 449 19.54 -25.57 1.21
N LEU A 450 19.35 -24.37 0.66
CA LEU A 450 18.16 -24.04 -0.11
C LEU A 450 18.10 -24.86 -1.41
N GLY A 451 16.87 -25.20 -1.79
CA GLY A 451 16.58 -25.79 -3.09
C GLY A 451 16.70 -24.79 -4.24
N ARG A 452 16.09 -25.11 -5.38
CA ARG A 452 16.08 -24.22 -6.55
C ARG A 452 15.39 -22.90 -6.20
N CYS A 453 15.92 -21.80 -6.70
CA CYS A 453 15.34 -20.47 -6.50
C CYS A 453 15.05 -19.80 -7.85
N LEU A 454 13.89 -19.18 -7.98
CA LEU A 454 13.55 -18.24 -9.04
C LEU A 454 13.49 -16.83 -8.44
N VAL A 455 14.23 -15.87 -9.00
CA VAL A 455 14.15 -14.45 -8.63
C VAL A 455 13.78 -13.64 -9.86
N ILE A 456 12.69 -12.88 -9.77
CA ILE A 456 12.19 -12.01 -10.85
C ILE A 456 12.34 -10.55 -10.41
N GLY A 457 12.86 -9.69 -11.29
CA GLY A 457 13.11 -8.27 -11.02
C GLY A 457 13.03 -7.39 -12.27
N PHE A 458 12.93 -6.08 -12.06
CA PHE A 458 12.70 -5.09 -13.13
C PHE A 458 13.57 -3.85 -12.90
N CYS A 459 14.15 -3.29 -13.97
CA CYS A 459 15.15 -2.22 -13.85
C CYS A 459 14.63 -0.92 -13.21
N GLY A 460 13.34 -0.60 -13.33
CA GLY A 460 12.71 0.58 -12.74
C GLY A 460 12.20 0.33 -11.32
N ASP A 461 12.42 -0.86 -10.75
CA ASP A 461 12.15 -1.14 -9.35
C ASP A 461 13.20 -0.42 -8.47
N PHE A 462 12.75 0.31 -7.44
CA PHE A 462 13.64 0.93 -6.46
C PHE A 462 14.58 -0.10 -5.78
N MET A 463 14.17 -1.36 -5.76
CA MET A 463 14.89 -2.50 -5.19
C MET A 463 15.88 -3.21 -6.11
N PHE A 464 15.98 -2.79 -7.37
CA PHE A 464 16.72 -3.51 -8.39
C PHE A 464 18.15 -3.87 -7.96
N ASP A 465 18.91 -2.91 -7.44
CA ASP A 465 20.30 -3.16 -7.01
C ASP A 465 20.37 -4.17 -5.85
N ARG A 466 19.45 -4.08 -4.89
CA ARG A 466 19.39 -4.99 -3.73
C ARG A 466 19.02 -6.42 -4.15
N GLN A 467 18.11 -6.56 -5.11
CA GLN A 467 17.74 -7.86 -5.68
C GLN A 467 18.94 -8.50 -6.43
N GLN A 468 19.72 -7.68 -7.15
CA GLN A 468 20.94 -8.14 -7.84
C GLN A 468 22.04 -8.55 -6.86
N GLU A 469 22.22 -7.83 -5.75
CA GLU A 469 23.13 -8.20 -4.66
C GLU A 469 22.71 -9.50 -3.99
N PHE A 470 21.40 -9.68 -3.75
CA PHE A 470 20.83 -10.90 -3.20
C PHE A 470 21.10 -12.13 -4.10
N ILE A 471 21.00 -11.99 -5.42
CA ILE A 471 21.34 -13.08 -6.35
C ILE A 471 22.81 -13.46 -6.25
N LYS A 472 23.71 -12.47 -6.19
CA LYS A 472 25.14 -12.72 -5.99
C LYS A 472 25.39 -13.46 -4.67
N LEU A 473 24.65 -13.14 -3.61
CA LEU A 473 24.71 -13.86 -2.34
C LEU A 473 24.31 -15.33 -2.49
N LEU A 474 23.18 -15.62 -3.13
CA LEU A 474 22.73 -16.99 -3.36
C LEU A 474 23.74 -17.77 -4.23
N MET A 475 24.27 -17.16 -5.29
CA MET A 475 25.27 -17.79 -6.17
C MET A 475 26.55 -18.14 -5.42
N ARG A 476 27.04 -17.25 -4.54
CA ARG A 476 28.23 -17.50 -3.70
C ARG A 476 28.06 -18.69 -2.76
N HIS A 477 26.83 -18.98 -2.35
CA HIS A 477 26.50 -20.11 -1.49
C HIS A 477 26.12 -21.38 -2.27
N GLY A 478 26.24 -21.36 -3.60
CA GLY A 478 26.02 -22.55 -4.44
C GLY A 478 24.55 -22.91 -4.67
N VAL A 479 23.61 -22.00 -4.41
CA VAL A 479 22.18 -22.22 -4.67
C VAL A 479 21.92 -22.29 -6.19
N GLN A 480 21.10 -23.23 -6.64
CA GLN A 480 20.67 -23.28 -8.04
C GLN A 480 19.65 -22.17 -8.28
N ILE A 481 20.01 -21.14 -9.05
CA ILE A 481 19.18 -19.94 -9.23
C ILE A 481 18.85 -19.73 -10.71
N GLU A 482 17.59 -19.40 -10.98
CA GLU A 482 17.12 -18.79 -12.20
C GLU A 482 16.79 -17.33 -11.88
N ALA A 483 17.51 -16.39 -12.52
CA ALA A 483 17.35 -14.96 -12.30
C ALA A 483 16.81 -14.31 -13.58
N LEU A 484 15.61 -13.73 -13.51
CA LEU A 484 14.94 -13.07 -14.62
C LEU A 484 14.82 -11.58 -14.33
N PHE A 485 15.73 -10.80 -14.92
CA PHE A 485 15.78 -9.35 -14.75
C PHE A 485 15.45 -8.69 -16.08
N HIS A 486 14.35 -7.94 -16.09
CA HIS A 486 13.88 -7.26 -17.28
C HIS A 486 14.42 -5.82 -17.36
N ASP A 487 14.83 -5.41 -18.56
CA ASP A 487 15.34 -4.08 -18.88
C ASP A 487 14.25 -2.99 -18.93
N PHE A 488 13.00 -3.37 -18.67
CA PHE A 488 11.83 -2.48 -18.61
C PHE A 488 10.89 -2.96 -17.52
N GLY A 489 10.23 -2.03 -16.85
CA GLY A 489 9.24 -2.29 -15.81
C GLY A 489 9.60 -1.66 -14.47
N PHE A 490 8.71 -1.74 -13.50
CA PHE A 490 8.83 -1.12 -12.18
C PHE A 490 8.27 -2.04 -11.09
N HIS A 491 8.31 -1.59 -9.83
CA HIS A 491 7.77 -2.38 -8.71
C HIS A 491 6.28 -2.71 -8.91
N SER A 492 5.93 -4.00 -8.81
CA SER A 492 4.53 -4.45 -8.96
C SER A 492 3.88 -4.10 -10.32
N ILE A 493 4.66 -4.09 -11.40
CA ILE A 493 4.14 -3.85 -12.76
C ILE A 493 3.03 -4.83 -13.18
N ASP A 494 3.03 -6.04 -12.63
CA ASP A 494 2.02 -7.08 -12.83
C ASP A 494 0.64 -6.75 -12.25
N LEU A 495 0.55 -5.72 -11.42
CA LEU A 495 -0.73 -5.17 -10.98
C LEU A 495 -1.42 -4.39 -12.11
N VAL A 496 -0.65 -3.65 -12.90
CA VAL A 496 -1.21 -2.65 -13.83
C VAL A 496 -1.05 -3.03 -15.30
N ASP A 497 -0.15 -3.96 -15.63
CA ASP A 497 0.06 -4.46 -16.98
C ASP A 497 -0.19 -5.97 -17.09
N MET A 498 -1.24 -6.34 -17.83
CA MET A 498 -1.67 -7.72 -18.01
C MET A 498 -0.71 -8.55 -18.86
N GLY A 499 0.07 -7.92 -19.75
CA GLY A 499 1.10 -8.58 -20.54
C GLY A 499 2.25 -9.02 -19.66
N TRP A 500 2.74 -8.12 -18.81
CA TRP A 500 3.76 -8.44 -17.80
C TRP A 500 3.27 -9.45 -16.77
N ALA A 501 2.03 -9.32 -16.29
CA ALA A 501 1.44 -10.31 -15.40
C ALA A 501 1.44 -11.72 -15.99
N ASN A 502 1.13 -11.87 -17.28
CA ASN A 502 1.18 -13.18 -17.95
C ASN A 502 2.63 -13.67 -18.14
N ALA A 503 3.56 -12.80 -18.53
CA ALA A 503 4.96 -13.18 -18.72
C ALA A 503 5.64 -13.66 -17.42
N ILE A 504 5.30 -13.03 -16.28
CA ILE A 504 5.76 -13.49 -14.96
C ILE A 504 5.23 -14.89 -14.67
N MET A 505 3.95 -15.14 -14.90
CA MET A 505 3.32 -16.43 -14.64
C MET A 505 3.84 -17.54 -15.57
N GLU A 506 4.10 -17.23 -16.85
CA GLU A 506 4.78 -18.15 -17.79
C GLU A 506 6.17 -18.54 -17.27
N SER A 507 6.93 -17.57 -16.74
CA SER A 507 8.24 -17.83 -16.15
C SER A 507 8.15 -18.73 -14.90
N ILE A 508 7.11 -18.56 -14.10
CA ILE A 508 6.83 -19.42 -12.94
C ILE A 508 6.43 -20.83 -13.39
N GLU A 509 5.59 -20.94 -14.42
CA GLU A 509 5.20 -22.22 -15.03
C GLU A 509 6.43 -23.00 -15.52
N ASP A 510 7.32 -22.33 -16.25
CA ASP A 510 8.56 -22.91 -16.77
C ASP A 510 9.49 -23.39 -15.65
N PHE A 511 9.63 -22.62 -14.57
CA PHE A 511 10.45 -23.00 -13.42
C PHE A 511 9.94 -24.28 -12.74
N ILE A 512 8.61 -24.38 -12.55
CA ILE A 512 7.91 -25.52 -11.96
C ILE A 512 7.95 -26.74 -12.89
N ALA A 513 7.81 -26.54 -14.21
CA ALA A 513 7.90 -27.60 -15.20
C ALA A 513 9.34 -28.11 -15.38
N GLY A 514 10.35 -27.28 -15.13
CA GLY A 514 11.77 -27.65 -15.15
C GLY A 514 12.14 -28.79 -14.21
N ASP A 515 11.37 -29.01 -13.14
CA ASP A 515 11.55 -30.16 -12.23
C ASP A 515 11.10 -31.50 -12.84
N GLU A 516 10.20 -31.48 -13.85
CA GLU A 516 9.68 -32.71 -14.47
C GLU A 516 10.68 -33.36 -15.44
N LYS A 517 11.75 -32.66 -15.83
CA LYS A 517 12.69 -33.09 -16.89
C LYS A 517 14.03 -33.65 -16.38
N LYS A 518 14.23 -33.80 -15.06
CA LYS A 518 15.44 -34.46 -14.53
C LYS A 518 15.17 -35.96 -14.30
N PRO A 519 15.87 -36.87 -15.01
CA PRO A 519 15.64 -38.31 -14.94
C PRO A 519 16.05 -38.96 -13.61
#